data_AF-A0A3D5ZPY9-F1
#
_entry.id   AF-A0A3D5ZPY9-F1
#
_cell.length_a   1.000
_cell.length_b   1.000
_cell.length_c   1.000
_cell.angle_alpha   90.00
_cell.angle_beta   90.00
_cell.angle_gamma   90.00
#
_symmetry.space_group_name_H-M   'P 1'
#
loop_
_entity.id
_entity.type
_entity.pdbx_description
1 polymer ?
#
loop_
_entity_poly.entity_id
_entity_poly.type
_entity_poly.pdbx_seq_one_letter_code
_entity_poly.pdbx_strand_id
1 'polypeptide(L)'
;MKKRNVTKNNLDLYRKLEESYKMDDTRYYGLFLCGKDKNGHNIIKIDPVRFSKKAQRLTKEQIDVINKRQTHYFIPAKYDYYDYNCNIFVREIEEVKRYWREEFVILIDEAVERVEKPTKVNVCDYHNFMCGISGPNGANAWANWENMMRENEYRQKKFMTLCNLYAQIFHYMASRVEAITVYVLARNGKDVKNFNRNALYDFAGATGTARDFEHHKYHDKLYLIWHFIKHNSMSTYKNLKANYPEVLVENEFKQGHMAMSYLKFSKELVIELLDGCAEFFKEYCDCVYGEKYDEAQWNYVKYFEKPVYDEIEMIENPLGLTVFDEMD
;
A
#
# COMPACT_ATOMS: atom_id res chain seq x y z
N MET A 1 -32.13 -3.88 -21.66
CA MET A 1 -31.74 -2.77 -20.76
C MET A 1 -32.92 -1.80 -20.60
N LYS A 2 -33.51 -1.65 -19.41
CA LYS A 2 -34.53 -0.61 -19.16
C LYS A 2 -33.82 0.74 -19.07
N LYS A 3 -34.09 1.68 -19.99
CA LYS A 3 -33.67 3.08 -19.84
C LYS A 3 -34.33 3.63 -18.58
N ARG A 4 -33.54 4.22 -17.67
CA ARG A 4 -34.09 4.95 -16.52
C ARG A 4 -34.84 6.17 -17.03
N ASN A 5 -36.15 6.20 -16.80
CA ASN A 5 -36.97 7.37 -17.08
C ASN A 5 -37.00 8.25 -15.83
N VAL A 6 -36.56 9.51 -15.98
CA VAL A 6 -36.75 10.55 -14.97
C VAL A 6 -38.26 10.71 -14.74
N THR A 7 -38.73 10.74 -13.50
CA THR A 7 -40.15 10.90 -13.19
C THR A 7 -40.64 12.26 -13.67
N LYS A 8 -41.91 12.35 -14.09
CA LYS A 8 -42.53 13.60 -14.56
C LYS A 8 -42.36 14.75 -13.54
N ASN A 9 -42.49 14.45 -12.25
CA ASN A 9 -42.26 15.41 -11.15
C ASN A 9 -40.82 15.94 -11.10
N ASN A 10 -39.81 15.10 -11.37
CA ASN A 10 -38.41 15.54 -11.42
C ASN A 10 -38.14 16.40 -12.66
N LEU A 11 -38.76 16.07 -13.81
CA LEU A 11 -38.65 16.90 -15.02
C LEU A 11 -39.24 18.30 -14.80
N ASP A 12 -40.40 18.39 -14.15
CA ASP A 12 -41.02 19.68 -13.80
C ASP A 12 -40.18 20.46 -12.78
N LEU A 13 -39.55 19.77 -11.80
CA LEU A 13 -38.61 20.38 -10.86
C LEU A 13 -37.38 20.94 -11.59
N TYR A 14 -36.74 20.15 -12.45
CA TYR A 14 -35.55 20.58 -13.18
C TYR A 14 -35.83 21.74 -14.12
N ARG A 15 -36.98 21.74 -14.80
CA ARG A 15 -37.41 22.88 -15.62
C ARG A 15 -37.53 24.14 -14.78
N LYS A 16 -38.18 24.07 -13.61
CA LYS A 16 -38.31 25.23 -12.71
C LYS A 16 -36.95 25.74 -12.22
N LEU A 17 -36.04 24.84 -11.86
CA LEU A 17 -34.69 25.21 -11.40
C LEU A 17 -33.86 25.86 -12.51
N GLU A 18 -34.01 25.40 -13.76
CA GLU A 18 -33.37 26.01 -14.93
C GLU A 18 -33.98 27.38 -15.27
N GLU A 19 -35.31 27.51 -15.28
CA GLU A 19 -36.01 28.77 -15.52
C GLU A 19 -35.73 29.83 -14.44
N SER A 20 -35.48 29.40 -13.21
CA SER A 20 -35.16 30.29 -12.08
C SER A 20 -33.66 30.49 -11.85
N TYR A 21 -32.79 29.93 -12.70
CA TYR A 21 -31.33 30.02 -12.60
C TYR A 21 -30.77 29.64 -11.22
N LYS A 22 -31.41 28.70 -10.52
CA LYS A 22 -30.98 28.24 -9.19
C LYS A 22 -29.86 27.21 -9.26
N MET A 23 -28.69 27.67 -9.69
CA MET A 23 -27.46 26.86 -9.74
C MET A 23 -26.79 26.73 -8.37
N ASP A 24 -27.20 27.52 -7.37
CA ASP A 24 -26.86 27.39 -5.95
C ASP A 24 -27.49 26.16 -5.28
N ASP A 25 -28.57 25.61 -5.87
CA ASP A 25 -29.30 24.48 -5.32
C ASP A 25 -28.69 23.14 -5.75
N THR A 26 -28.23 22.33 -4.78
CA THR A 26 -27.73 20.95 -5.02
C THR A 26 -28.66 20.08 -5.88
N ARG A 27 -29.98 20.31 -5.83
CA ARG A 27 -30.97 19.58 -6.64
C ARG A 27 -30.88 19.89 -8.13
N TYR A 28 -30.34 21.05 -8.51
CA TYR A 28 -30.05 21.42 -9.90
C TYR A 28 -29.15 20.39 -10.58
N TYR A 29 -28.16 19.91 -9.82
CA TYR A 29 -27.19 18.89 -10.21
C TYR A 29 -27.70 17.46 -10.01
N GLY A 30 -28.92 17.26 -9.51
CA GLY A 30 -29.49 15.95 -9.26
C GLY A 30 -29.06 15.31 -7.93
N LEU A 31 -28.49 16.09 -7.01
CA LEU A 31 -28.19 15.66 -5.64
C LEU A 31 -29.32 16.13 -4.71
N PHE A 32 -29.93 15.20 -3.98
CA PHE A 32 -31.05 15.47 -3.09
C PHE A 32 -30.66 15.18 -1.64
N LEU A 33 -30.56 16.22 -0.83
CA LEU A 33 -30.36 16.12 0.62
C LEU A 33 -31.67 15.68 1.28
N CYS A 34 -31.65 14.54 1.98
CA CYS A 34 -32.82 13.91 2.60
C CYS A 34 -32.82 14.02 4.13
N GLY A 35 -31.87 14.75 4.72
CA GLY A 35 -31.68 14.88 6.16
C GLY A 35 -30.30 14.43 6.61
N LYS A 36 -30.15 14.17 7.91
CA LYS A 36 -28.91 13.70 8.54
C LYS A 36 -29.10 12.33 9.19
N ASP A 37 -28.04 11.53 9.22
CA ASP A 37 -27.99 10.28 9.95
C ASP A 37 -27.74 10.51 11.46
N LYS A 38 -27.65 9.43 12.23
CA LYS A 38 -27.43 9.47 13.69
C LYS A 38 -26.08 10.08 14.08
N ASN A 39 -25.11 10.10 13.16
CA ASN A 39 -23.77 10.65 13.35
C ASN A 39 -23.66 12.09 12.82
N GLY A 40 -24.77 12.68 12.35
CA GLY A 40 -24.81 14.03 11.79
C GLY A 40 -24.37 14.14 10.33
N HIS A 41 -24.15 13.01 9.64
CA HIS A 41 -23.77 12.96 8.23
C HIS A 41 -24.97 13.14 7.31
N ASN A 42 -24.76 13.75 6.14
CA ASN A 42 -25.82 13.95 5.16
C ASN A 42 -26.29 12.62 4.56
N ILE A 43 -27.60 12.44 4.51
CA ILE A 43 -28.24 11.36 3.75
C ILE A 43 -28.60 11.90 2.37
N ILE A 44 -27.97 11.37 1.32
CA ILE A 44 -28.19 11.85 -0.04
C ILE A 44 -28.88 10.82 -0.93
N LYS A 45 -29.64 11.32 -1.90
CA LYS A 45 -30.19 10.57 -3.03
C LYS A 45 -29.72 11.23 -4.32
N ILE A 46 -29.26 10.43 -5.28
CA ILE A 46 -28.69 10.95 -6.52
C ILE A 46 -29.57 10.51 -7.69
N ASP A 47 -29.93 11.45 -8.56
CA ASP A 47 -30.40 11.17 -9.92
C ASP A 47 -29.18 11.02 -10.83
N PRO A 48 -28.79 9.79 -11.23
CA PRO A 48 -27.54 9.57 -11.94
C PRO A 48 -27.53 10.15 -13.35
N VAL A 49 -28.71 10.31 -13.96
CA VAL A 49 -28.84 10.89 -15.32
C VAL A 49 -28.60 12.38 -15.25
N ARG A 50 -29.17 13.06 -14.26
CA ARG A 50 -28.98 14.50 -14.06
C ARG A 50 -27.56 14.80 -13.58
N PHE A 51 -27.08 14.06 -12.58
CA PHE A 51 -25.72 14.19 -12.03
C PHE A 51 -24.66 14.04 -13.11
N SER A 52 -24.76 12.98 -13.93
CA SER A 52 -23.80 12.73 -15.01
C SER A 52 -23.77 13.81 -16.10
N LYS A 53 -24.82 14.64 -16.20
CA LYS A 53 -24.91 15.72 -17.19
C LYS A 53 -24.45 17.06 -16.66
N LYS A 54 -24.61 17.31 -15.35
CA LYS A 54 -24.51 18.66 -14.77
C LYS A 54 -23.37 18.84 -13.77
N ALA A 55 -22.95 17.78 -13.08
CA ALA A 55 -21.84 17.84 -12.12
C ALA A 55 -20.64 17.07 -12.63
N GLN A 56 -20.68 15.74 -12.58
CA GLN A 56 -19.55 14.90 -12.98
C GLN A 56 -20.00 13.73 -13.84
N ARG A 57 -19.34 13.55 -14.98
CA ARG A 57 -19.62 12.44 -15.89
C ARG A 57 -19.27 11.10 -15.23
N LEU A 58 -20.28 10.25 -15.09
CA LEU A 58 -20.11 8.89 -14.58
C LEU A 58 -19.55 7.96 -15.67
N THR A 59 -18.70 7.01 -15.29
CA THR A 59 -18.17 6.00 -16.21
C THR A 59 -19.25 4.96 -16.55
N LYS A 60 -19.02 4.20 -17.64
CA LYS A 60 -19.95 3.14 -18.05
C LYS A 60 -20.12 2.08 -16.96
N GLU A 61 -19.03 1.68 -16.33
CA GLU A 61 -19.01 0.70 -15.24
C GLU A 61 -19.82 1.18 -14.02
N GLN A 62 -19.63 2.45 -13.62
CA GLN A 62 -20.42 3.06 -12.55
C GLN A 62 -21.92 3.04 -12.89
N ILE A 63 -22.28 3.44 -14.11
CA ILE A 63 -23.67 3.44 -14.58
C ILE A 63 -24.25 2.01 -14.57
N ASP A 64 -23.49 1.00 -14.96
CA ASP A 64 -23.93 -0.39 -14.98
C ASP A 64 -24.18 -0.92 -13.56
N VAL A 65 -23.27 -0.64 -12.60
CA VAL A 65 -23.46 -0.97 -11.18
C VAL A 65 -24.70 -0.26 -10.62
N ILE A 66 -24.83 1.03 -10.88
CA ILE A 66 -25.98 1.83 -10.47
C ILE A 66 -27.28 1.22 -11.02
N ASN A 67 -27.31 0.87 -12.31
CA ASN A 67 -28.48 0.32 -12.99
C ASN A 67 -28.88 -1.06 -12.46
N LYS A 68 -27.91 -1.91 -12.09
CA LYS A 68 -28.17 -3.24 -11.51
C LYS A 68 -28.97 -3.16 -10.21
N ARG A 69 -28.85 -2.07 -9.43
CA ARG A 69 -29.60 -1.89 -8.17
C ARG A 69 -31.10 -1.62 -8.37
N GLN A 70 -31.57 -1.37 -9.60
CA GLN A 70 -32.98 -1.15 -9.97
C GLN A 70 -33.75 -0.06 -9.18
N THR A 71 -33.05 0.83 -8.49
CA THR A 71 -33.67 1.96 -7.76
C THR A 71 -33.84 3.18 -8.65
N HIS A 72 -34.83 4.02 -8.35
CA HIS A 72 -35.04 5.30 -9.04
C HIS A 72 -33.90 6.29 -8.76
N TYR A 73 -33.59 6.46 -7.47
CA TYR A 73 -32.41 7.19 -7.01
C TYR A 73 -31.29 6.23 -6.64
N PHE A 74 -30.06 6.64 -6.88
CA PHE A 74 -28.90 5.98 -6.32
C PHE A 74 -28.65 6.50 -4.90
N ILE A 75 -28.41 5.59 -3.96
CA ILE A 75 -28.04 5.90 -2.58
C ILE A 75 -26.65 5.29 -2.37
N PRO A 76 -25.63 6.11 -2.05
CA PRO A 76 -24.29 5.60 -1.75
C PRO A 76 -24.31 4.66 -0.54
N ALA A 77 -23.43 3.66 -0.53
CA ALA A 77 -23.43 2.66 0.54
C ALA A 77 -22.71 3.13 1.82
N LYS A 78 -21.75 4.04 1.71
CA LYS A 78 -20.95 4.58 2.82
C LYS A 78 -20.91 6.11 2.77
N TYR A 79 -20.43 6.75 3.83
CA TYR A 79 -20.34 8.21 3.87
C TYR A 79 -19.01 8.70 3.29
N ASP A 80 -17.90 8.12 3.74
CA ASP A 80 -16.54 8.52 3.37
C ASP A 80 -15.77 7.38 2.65
N TYR A 81 -14.70 7.77 1.94
CA TYR A 81 -13.75 6.87 1.31
C TYR A 81 -13.14 5.88 2.32
N TYR A 82 -12.81 6.36 3.52
CA TYR A 82 -12.21 5.55 4.59
C TYR A 82 -13.21 4.78 5.45
N ASP A 83 -14.48 4.75 5.07
CA ASP A 83 -15.47 3.84 5.66
C ASP A 83 -15.42 2.44 5.04
N TYR A 84 -14.73 2.30 3.91
CA TYR A 84 -14.38 1.03 3.29
C TYR A 84 -13.06 0.52 3.87
N ASN A 85 -13.06 -0.71 4.36
CA ASN A 85 -11.88 -1.37 4.90
C ASN A 85 -10.83 -1.61 3.80
N CYS A 86 -11.25 -1.94 2.57
CA CYS A 86 -10.32 -2.15 1.45
C CYS A 86 -9.48 -0.89 1.16
N ASN A 87 -10.10 0.29 1.24
CA ASN A 87 -9.43 1.57 0.99
C ASN A 87 -8.40 1.90 2.08
N ILE A 88 -8.67 1.51 3.33
CA ILE A 88 -7.74 1.68 4.44
C ILE A 88 -6.48 0.82 4.24
N PHE A 89 -6.67 -0.45 3.87
CA PHE A 89 -5.54 -1.36 3.57
C PHE A 89 -4.70 -0.86 2.40
N VAL A 90 -5.35 -0.52 1.28
CA VAL A 90 -4.65 -0.09 0.07
C VAL A 90 -3.91 1.22 0.29
N ARG A 91 -4.51 2.20 1.00
CA ARG A 91 -3.81 3.45 1.36
C ARG A 91 -2.54 3.15 2.16
N GLU A 92 -2.65 2.30 3.17
CA GLU A 92 -1.52 1.96 4.03
C GLU A 92 -0.37 1.35 3.23
N ILE A 93 -0.69 0.41 2.34
CA ILE A 93 0.32 -0.23 1.49
C ILE A 93 0.93 0.77 0.51
N GLU A 94 0.13 1.66 -0.08
CA GLU A 94 0.64 2.68 -0.99
C GLU A 94 1.52 3.72 -0.27
N GLU A 95 1.23 4.02 0.99
CA GLU A 95 2.09 4.83 1.84
C GLU A 95 3.44 4.13 2.10
N VAL A 96 3.43 2.83 2.43
CA VAL A 96 4.68 2.05 2.57
C VAL A 96 5.46 2.02 1.25
N LYS A 97 4.79 1.90 0.10
CA LYS A 97 5.42 1.98 -1.22
C LYS A 97 6.02 3.35 -1.51
N ARG A 98 5.33 4.43 -1.09
CA ARG A 98 5.86 5.80 -1.19
C ARG A 98 7.14 5.94 -0.38
N TYR A 99 7.13 5.55 0.90
CA TYR A 99 8.33 5.54 1.76
C TYR A 99 9.47 4.71 1.16
N TRP A 100 9.15 3.56 0.57
CA TRP A 100 10.13 2.76 -0.15
C TRP A 100 10.83 3.53 -1.27
N ARG A 101 10.05 4.15 -2.16
CA ARG A 101 10.57 4.88 -3.33
C ARG A 101 11.30 6.16 -2.95
N GLU A 102 10.77 6.92 -2.00
CA GLU A 102 11.22 8.29 -1.70
C GLU A 102 12.30 8.33 -0.62
N GLU A 103 12.35 7.35 0.29
CA GLU A 103 13.29 7.38 1.43
C GLU A 103 14.20 6.14 1.44
N PHE A 104 13.64 4.94 1.51
CA PHE A 104 14.44 3.74 1.78
C PHE A 104 15.42 3.38 0.67
N VAL A 105 15.03 3.52 -0.61
CA VAL A 105 15.93 3.27 -1.73
C VAL A 105 17.14 4.19 -1.68
N ILE A 106 16.91 5.48 -1.42
CA ILE A 106 17.97 6.50 -1.32
C ILE A 106 18.91 6.17 -0.16
N LEU A 107 18.35 5.85 1.01
CA LEU A 107 19.13 5.48 2.19
C LEU A 107 20.00 4.25 1.98
N ILE A 108 19.49 3.23 1.28
CA ILE A 108 20.27 2.03 0.93
C ILE A 108 21.44 2.40 0.03
N ASP A 109 21.16 3.11 -1.06
CA ASP A 109 22.16 3.44 -2.06
C ASP A 109 23.28 4.31 -1.41
N GLU A 110 22.93 5.32 -0.62
CA GLU A 110 23.89 6.13 0.13
C GLU A 110 24.71 5.32 1.15
N ALA A 111 24.07 4.44 1.92
CA ALA A 111 24.75 3.67 2.95
C ALA A 111 25.78 2.70 2.36
N VAL A 112 25.48 2.13 1.19
CA VAL A 112 26.40 1.26 0.46
C VAL A 112 27.56 2.05 -0.14
N GLU A 113 27.32 3.26 -0.64
CA GLU A 113 28.35 4.13 -1.19
C GLU A 113 29.33 4.65 -0.12
N ARG A 114 28.83 4.95 1.09
CA ARG A 114 29.66 5.40 2.22
C ARG A 114 30.61 4.35 2.78
N VAL A 115 30.50 3.08 2.39
CA VAL A 115 31.46 2.06 2.81
C VAL A 115 32.82 2.39 2.17
N GLU A 116 33.78 2.78 3.01
CA GLU A 116 35.11 3.20 2.59
C GLU A 116 35.87 2.07 1.89
N LYS A 117 36.44 2.38 0.72
CA LYS A 117 37.32 1.47 0.01
C LYS A 117 38.67 1.40 0.74
N PRO A 118 39.19 0.19 1.04
CA PRO A 118 40.45 0.07 1.77
C PRO A 118 41.61 0.64 0.95
N THR A 119 42.53 1.33 1.64
CA THR A 119 43.79 1.78 1.04
C THR A 119 44.67 0.59 0.69
N LYS A 120 45.24 0.61 -0.52
CA LYS A 120 46.18 -0.42 -0.97
C LYS A 120 47.46 -0.38 -0.15
N VAL A 121 47.88 -1.55 0.30
CA VAL A 121 49.14 -1.79 0.98
C VAL A 121 50.23 -2.01 -0.06
N ASN A 122 51.35 -1.32 0.11
CA ASN A 122 52.54 -1.49 -0.71
C ASN A 122 53.59 -2.33 0.04
N VAL A 123 54.59 -2.79 -0.72
CA VAL A 123 55.73 -3.55 -0.18
C VAL A 123 56.42 -2.82 0.97
N CYS A 124 56.53 -1.49 0.89
CA CYS A 124 57.19 -0.65 1.89
C CYS A 124 56.39 -0.50 3.20
N ASP A 125 55.12 -0.89 3.23
CA ASP A 125 54.29 -0.85 4.44
C ASP A 125 54.50 -2.10 5.32
N TYR A 126 55.19 -3.12 4.80
CA TYR A 126 55.46 -4.35 5.52
C TYR A 126 56.66 -4.21 6.46
N HIS A 127 56.42 -4.29 7.77
CA HIS A 127 57.44 -4.10 8.81
C HIS A 127 58.67 -5.01 8.64
N ASN A 128 58.48 -6.30 8.32
CA ASN A 128 59.61 -7.23 8.17
C ASN A 128 60.45 -6.94 6.92
N PHE A 129 59.89 -6.26 5.91
CA PHE A 129 60.68 -5.74 4.78
C PHE A 129 61.53 -4.54 5.22
N MET A 130 60.92 -3.60 5.94
CA MET A 130 61.61 -2.42 6.46
C MET A 130 62.72 -2.75 7.46
N CYS A 131 62.57 -3.83 8.22
CA CYS A 131 63.59 -4.35 9.14
C CYS A 131 64.64 -5.26 8.47
N GLY A 132 64.57 -5.46 7.16
CA GLY A 132 65.51 -6.31 6.41
C GLY A 132 65.40 -7.81 6.71
N ILE A 133 64.32 -8.25 7.37
CA ILE A 133 64.08 -9.65 7.74
C ILE A 133 63.52 -10.43 6.54
N SER A 134 62.64 -9.81 5.75
CA SER A 134 62.02 -10.40 4.56
C SER A 134 62.56 -9.78 3.28
N GLY A 135 62.87 -10.62 2.28
CA GLY A 135 63.25 -10.16 0.95
C GLY A 135 62.08 -9.53 0.16
N PRO A 136 62.37 -8.80 -0.95
CA PRO A 136 61.36 -8.10 -1.75
C PRO A 136 60.20 -9.00 -2.22
N ASN A 137 60.48 -10.25 -2.58
CA ASN A 137 59.46 -11.19 -3.05
C ASN A 137 58.50 -11.63 -1.93
N GLY A 138 59.00 -11.86 -0.72
CA GLY A 138 58.16 -12.23 0.43
C GLY A 138 57.28 -11.06 0.88
N ALA A 139 57.83 -9.84 0.84
CA ALA A 139 57.10 -8.62 1.13
C ALA A 139 56.00 -8.31 0.09
N ASN A 140 56.28 -8.55 -1.20
CA ASN A 140 55.28 -8.44 -2.27
C ASN A 140 54.16 -9.49 -2.13
N ALA A 141 54.51 -10.75 -1.84
CA ALA A 141 53.51 -11.79 -1.59
C ALA A 141 52.59 -11.44 -0.40
N TRP A 142 53.15 -10.90 0.68
CA TRP A 142 52.38 -10.47 1.84
C TRP A 142 51.47 -9.27 1.54
N ALA A 143 51.98 -8.23 0.87
CA ALA A 143 51.17 -7.07 0.47
C ALA A 143 50.01 -7.47 -0.45
N ASN A 144 50.23 -8.41 -1.38
CA ASN A 144 49.16 -8.95 -2.23
C ASN A 144 48.12 -9.73 -1.43
N TRP A 145 48.56 -10.57 -0.50
CA TRP A 145 47.66 -11.30 0.40
C TRP A 145 46.82 -10.35 1.25
N GLU A 146 47.42 -9.33 1.84
CA GLU A 146 46.70 -8.37 2.66
C GLU A 146 45.71 -7.54 1.85
N ASN A 147 46.11 -7.08 0.66
CA ASN A 147 45.19 -6.40 -0.26
C ASN A 147 44.01 -7.30 -0.66
N MET A 148 44.24 -8.60 -0.88
CA MET A 148 43.18 -9.56 -1.16
C MET A 148 42.22 -9.71 0.03
N MET A 149 42.73 -9.83 1.25
CA MET A 149 41.92 -9.94 2.47
C MET A 149 41.10 -8.66 2.70
N ARG A 150 41.72 -7.48 2.57
CA ARG A 150 41.04 -6.18 2.71
C ARG A 150 39.94 -5.99 1.66
N GLU A 151 40.19 -6.38 0.41
CA GLU A 151 39.18 -6.32 -0.66
C GLU A 151 38.00 -7.29 -0.40
N ASN A 152 38.28 -8.46 0.20
CA ASN A 152 37.23 -9.39 0.61
C ASN A 152 36.41 -8.82 1.77
N GLU A 153 37.06 -8.28 2.81
CA GLU A 153 36.40 -7.62 3.93
C GLU A 153 35.54 -6.44 3.48
N TYR A 154 36.03 -5.63 2.53
CA TYR A 154 35.29 -4.54 1.92
C TYR A 154 33.99 -5.02 1.26
N ARG A 155 34.09 -6.07 0.43
CA ARG A 155 32.93 -6.68 -0.23
C ARG A 155 31.94 -7.26 0.78
N GLN A 156 32.43 -7.93 1.82
CA GLN A 156 31.60 -8.46 2.90
C GLN A 156 30.89 -7.35 3.66
N LYS A 157 31.59 -6.26 4.02
CA LYS A 157 30.98 -5.09 4.68
C LYS A 157 29.86 -4.50 3.85
N LYS A 158 30.10 -4.26 2.54
CA LYS A 158 29.05 -3.77 1.62
C LYS A 158 27.83 -4.69 1.57
N PHE A 159 28.08 -5.98 1.39
CA PHE A 159 27.02 -6.99 1.34
C PHE A 159 26.21 -7.04 2.64
N MET A 160 26.88 -7.04 3.79
CA MET A 160 26.21 -7.06 5.09
C MET A 160 25.42 -5.78 5.36
N THR A 161 25.93 -4.60 4.97
CA THR A 161 25.18 -3.35 5.05
C THR A 161 23.90 -3.42 4.22
N LEU A 162 24.00 -3.89 2.97
CA LEU A 162 22.85 -4.08 2.09
C LEU A 162 21.81 -5.01 2.72
N CYS A 163 22.20 -6.22 3.12
CA CYS A 163 21.31 -7.20 3.73
C CYS A 163 20.66 -6.70 5.02
N ASN A 164 21.39 -5.97 5.87
CA ASN A 164 20.86 -5.39 7.10
C ASN A 164 19.77 -4.36 6.83
N LEU A 165 19.97 -3.47 5.85
CA LEU A 165 18.99 -2.44 5.52
C LEU A 165 17.72 -3.06 4.92
N TYR A 166 17.87 -3.99 3.97
CA TYR A 166 16.73 -4.73 3.45
C TYR A 166 15.99 -5.50 4.55
N ALA A 167 16.70 -6.19 5.46
CA ALA A 167 16.05 -6.89 6.56
C ALA A 167 15.21 -5.95 7.44
N GLN A 168 15.72 -4.76 7.75
CA GLN A 168 14.97 -3.74 8.49
C GLN A 168 13.71 -3.28 7.75
N ILE A 169 13.78 -3.12 6.43
CA ILE A 169 12.61 -2.77 5.61
C ILE A 169 11.59 -3.89 5.61
N PHE A 170 12.01 -5.16 5.52
CA PHE A 170 11.09 -6.29 5.65
C PHE A 170 10.42 -6.32 7.03
N HIS A 171 11.14 -5.99 8.10
CA HIS A 171 10.54 -5.82 9.42
C HIS A 171 9.53 -4.67 9.44
N TYR A 172 9.86 -3.52 8.84
CA TYR A 172 8.97 -2.37 8.75
C TYR A 172 7.68 -2.71 7.97
N MET A 173 7.81 -3.27 6.77
CA MET A 173 6.70 -3.67 5.90
C MET A 173 5.76 -4.65 6.61
N ALA A 174 6.30 -5.75 7.15
CA ALA A 174 5.48 -6.75 7.84
C ALA A 174 4.76 -6.16 9.06
N SER A 175 5.46 -5.32 9.84
CA SER A 175 4.87 -4.68 11.02
C SER A 175 3.74 -3.71 10.66
N ARG A 176 3.88 -2.94 9.56
CA ARG A 176 2.82 -2.03 9.07
C ARG A 176 1.61 -2.82 8.59
N VAL A 177 1.82 -3.89 7.83
CA VAL A 177 0.76 -4.79 7.36
C VAL A 177 0.03 -5.45 8.53
N GLU A 178 0.76 -5.92 9.55
CA GLU A 178 0.15 -6.51 10.74
C GLU A 178 -0.64 -5.47 11.56
N ALA A 179 -0.07 -4.28 11.77
CA ALA A 179 -0.71 -3.19 12.50
C ALA A 179 -2.04 -2.76 11.85
N ILE A 180 -2.07 -2.58 10.52
CA ILE A 180 -3.29 -2.19 9.82
C ILE A 180 -4.34 -3.31 9.84
N THR A 181 -3.90 -4.57 9.76
CA THR A 181 -4.78 -5.73 9.88
C THR A 181 -5.46 -5.75 11.25
N VAL A 182 -4.70 -5.59 12.33
CA VAL A 182 -5.24 -5.51 13.69
C VAL A 182 -6.17 -4.32 13.85
N TYR A 183 -5.80 -3.14 13.32
CA TYR A 183 -6.64 -1.95 13.37
C TYR A 183 -8.00 -2.15 12.69
N VAL A 184 -8.03 -2.71 11.47
CA VAL A 184 -9.26 -2.97 10.74
C VAL A 184 -10.13 -4.00 11.48
N LEU A 185 -9.53 -5.08 12.00
CA LEU A 185 -10.27 -6.08 12.78
C LEU A 185 -10.88 -5.48 14.05
N ALA A 186 -10.12 -4.67 14.79
CA ALA A 186 -10.59 -3.99 15.99
C ALA A 186 -11.73 -3.01 15.67
N ARG A 187 -11.59 -2.22 14.61
CA ARG A 187 -12.62 -1.28 14.14
C ARG A 187 -13.94 -1.99 13.81
N ASN A 188 -13.88 -3.20 13.27
CA ASN A 188 -15.04 -4.03 12.97
C ASN A 188 -15.55 -4.85 14.18
N GLY A 189 -15.13 -4.49 15.41
CA GLY A 189 -15.67 -5.02 16.65
C GLY A 189 -15.12 -6.39 17.07
N LYS A 190 -13.94 -6.79 16.58
CA LYS A 190 -13.31 -8.07 16.96
C LYS A 190 -12.41 -7.92 18.19
N ASP A 191 -12.41 -8.95 19.02
CA ASP A 191 -11.44 -9.07 20.12
C ASP A 191 -10.08 -9.47 19.53
N VAL A 192 -9.20 -8.48 19.41
CA VAL A 192 -7.84 -8.63 18.86
C VAL A 192 -6.77 -8.79 19.95
N LYS A 193 -7.15 -9.07 21.20
CA LYS A 193 -6.19 -9.19 22.32
C LYS A 193 -5.04 -10.16 22.04
N ASN A 194 -5.31 -11.25 21.30
CA ASN A 194 -4.31 -12.22 20.87
C ASN A 194 -4.42 -12.45 19.35
N PHE A 195 -4.07 -11.44 18.55
CA PHE A 195 -4.08 -11.57 17.09
C PHE A 195 -3.16 -12.73 16.64
N ASN A 196 -3.70 -13.59 15.77
CA ASN A 196 -2.95 -14.66 15.11
C ASN A 196 -3.23 -14.59 13.62
N ARG A 197 -2.19 -14.56 12.80
CA ARG A 197 -2.28 -14.59 11.33
C ARG A 197 -3.15 -15.73 10.80
N ASN A 198 -3.09 -16.91 11.42
CA ASN A 198 -3.94 -18.03 10.98
C ASN A 198 -5.43 -17.71 11.18
N ALA A 199 -5.77 -16.97 12.25
CA ALA A 199 -7.12 -16.50 12.46
C ALA A 199 -7.57 -15.52 11.36
N LEU A 200 -6.67 -14.74 10.76
CA LEU A 200 -6.99 -13.94 9.57
C LEU A 200 -7.43 -14.83 8.40
N TYR A 201 -6.68 -15.91 8.14
CA TYR A 201 -6.96 -16.79 7.01
C TYR A 201 -8.23 -17.63 7.19
N ASP A 202 -8.46 -18.07 8.42
CA ASP A 202 -9.62 -18.87 8.78
C ASP A 202 -10.89 -17.99 8.88
N PHE A 203 -10.76 -16.66 8.94
CA PHE A 203 -11.88 -15.71 9.04
C PHE A 203 -12.62 -15.45 7.70
N ALA A 204 -12.13 -15.97 6.58
CA ALA A 204 -12.80 -15.82 5.28
C ALA A 204 -14.19 -16.49 5.17
N GLY A 205 -14.62 -17.26 6.19
CA GLY A 205 -16.02 -17.61 6.40
C GLY A 205 -16.64 -18.50 5.31
N ALA A 206 -17.96 -18.35 5.12
CA ALA A 206 -18.83 -19.28 4.36
C ALA A 206 -18.52 -19.39 2.84
N THR A 207 -17.61 -18.56 2.33
CA THR A 207 -17.23 -18.46 0.91
C THR A 207 -15.86 -19.07 0.59
N GLY A 208 -15.07 -19.48 1.59
CA GLY A 208 -13.77 -20.15 1.41
C GLY A 208 -12.74 -19.77 2.48
N THR A 209 -11.51 -20.26 2.34
CA THR A 209 -10.39 -19.81 3.19
C THR A 209 -9.61 -18.72 2.47
N ALA A 210 -9.04 -17.73 3.19
CA ALA A 210 -8.21 -16.71 2.53
C ALA A 210 -6.91 -17.28 1.96
N ARG A 211 -6.63 -18.57 2.21
CA ARG A 211 -5.51 -19.32 1.63
C ARG A 211 -5.76 -19.67 0.16
N ASP A 212 -7.02 -19.72 -0.25
CA ASP A 212 -7.43 -20.08 -1.62
C ASP A 212 -7.39 -18.89 -2.58
N PHE A 213 -7.14 -17.68 -2.05
CA PHE A 213 -7.06 -16.46 -2.82
C PHE A 213 -5.81 -16.45 -3.73
N GLU A 214 -5.94 -15.92 -4.95
CA GLU A 214 -4.85 -15.91 -5.93
C GLU A 214 -3.62 -15.14 -5.41
N HIS A 215 -3.86 -14.05 -4.69
CA HIS A 215 -2.82 -13.17 -4.18
C HIS A 215 -2.32 -13.52 -2.78
N HIS A 216 -2.90 -14.55 -2.13
CA HIS A 216 -2.45 -15.05 -0.82
C HIS A 216 -0.95 -15.37 -0.80
N LYS A 217 -0.41 -15.89 -1.91
CA LYS A 217 1.00 -16.23 -2.05
C LYS A 217 1.94 -15.08 -1.73
N TYR A 218 1.57 -13.83 -2.05
CA TYR A 218 2.43 -12.67 -1.79
C TYR A 218 2.45 -12.29 -0.31
N HIS A 219 1.29 -12.32 0.32
CA HIS A 219 1.18 -12.10 1.75
C HIS A 219 1.90 -13.22 2.54
N ASP A 220 1.71 -14.49 2.18
CA ASP A 220 2.44 -15.58 2.86
C ASP A 220 3.95 -15.51 2.62
N LYS A 221 4.39 -15.21 1.39
CA LYS A 221 5.81 -15.00 1.06
C LYS A 221 6.44 -13.90 1.90
N LEU A 222 5.79 -12.75 2.06
CA LEU A 222 6.26 -11.66 2.93
C LEU A 222 6.47 -12.15 4.38
N TYR A 223 5.48 -12.85 4.94
CA TYR A 223 5.55 -13.36 6.30
C TYR A 223 6.58 -14.47 6.48
N LEU A 224 6.75 -15.37 5.51
CA LEU A 224 7.77 -16.42 5.58
C LEU A 224 9.18 -15.83 5.53
N ILE A 225 9.41 -14.82 4.69
CA ILE A 225 10.68 -14.08 4.66
C ILE A 225 10.90 -13.38 6.01
N TRP A 226 9.90 -12.65 6.52
CA TRP A 226 9.99 -11.96 7.80
C TRP A 226 10.25 -12.91 8.98
N HIS A 227 9.55 -14.04 9.04
CA HIS A 227 9.78 -15.08 10.04
C HIS A 227 11.17 -15.71 9.93
N PHE A 228 11.68 -15.92 8.72
CA PHE A 228 13.03 -16.43 8.53
C PHE A 228 14.08 -15.44 9.05
N ILE A 229 13.96 -14.16 8.69
CA ILE A 229 14.82 -13.06 9.20
C ILE A 229 14.75 -12.98 10.73
N LYS A 230 13.54 -13.03 11.30
CA LYS A 230 13.30 -12.91 12.75
C LYS A 230 13.87 -14.08 13.55
N HIS A 231 13.72 -15.31 13.07
CA HIS A 231 13.99 -16.51 13.88
C HIS A 231 15.33 -17.21 13.59
N ASN A 232 15.98 -16.94 12.45
CA ASN A 232 17.32 -17.51 12.12
C ASN A 232 17.39 -19.04 12.31
N SER A 233 16.30 -19.74 11.98
CA SER A 233 16.08 -21.15 12.32
C SER A 233 15.96 -22.05 11.09
N MET A 234 16.33 -23.33 11.24
CA MET A 234 16.21 -24.30 10.14
C MET A 234 14.76 -24.60 9.77
N SER A 235 13.80 -24.50 10.71
CA SER A 235 12.39 -24.73 10.41
C SER A 235 11.84 -23.64 9.50
N THR A 236 12.12 -22.36 9.79
CA THR A 236 11.72 -21.24 8.95
C THR A 236 12.43 -21.26 7.59
N TYR A 237 13.71 -21.65 7.54
CA TYR A 237 14.42 -21.86 6.27
C TYR A 237 13.79 -22.98 5.42
N LYS A 238 13.50 -24.15 6.01
CA LYS A 238 12.89 -25.27 5.27
C LYS A 238 11.52 -24.91 4.72
N ASN A 239 10.69 -24.21 5.49
CA ASN A 239 9.40 -23.71 5.01
C ASN A 239 9.56 -22.72 3.86
N LEU A 240 10.50 -21.76 3.98
CA LEU A 240 10.74 -20.81 2.91
C LEU A 240 11.27 -21.49 1.65
N LYS A 241 12.21 -22.44 1.78
CA LYS A 241 12.78 -23.20 0.66
C LYS A 241 11.73 -24.09 -0.04
N ALA A 242 10.79 -24.65 0.70
CA ALA A 242 9.75 -25.51 0.14
C ALA A 242 8.73 -24.71 -0.69
N ASN A 243 8.37 -23.50 -0.24
CA ASN A 243 7.31 -22.70 -0.88
C ASN A 243 7.85 -21.67 -1.87
N TYR A 244 8.98 -21.04 -1.57
CA TYR A 244 9.57 -19.93 -2.33
C TYR A 244 11.10 -20.06 -2.42
N PRO A 245 11.64 -21.09 -3.09
CA PRO A 245 13.09 -21.29 -3.22
C PRO A 245 13.79 -20.15 -3.97
N GLU A 246 13.08 -19.41 -4.83
CA GLU A 246 13.63 -18.35 -5.68
C GLU A 246 14.15 -17.14 -4.89
N VAL A 247 13.69 -16.95 -3.64
CA VAL A 247 14.15 -15.86 -2.77
C VAL A 247 15.42 -16.21 -1.99
N LEU A 248 15.91 -17.44 -2.10
CA LEU A 248 17.09 -17.92 -1.40
C LEU A 248 18.33 -17.87 -2.31
N VAL A 249 19.49 -17.65 -1.70
CA VAL A 249 20.79 -17.87 -2.36
C VAL A 249 21.11 -19.36 -2.42
N GLU A 250 21.98 -19.77 -3.35
CA GLU A 250 22.32 -21.18 -3.59
C GLU A 250 23.00 -21.90 -2.41
N ASN A 251 23.49 -21.16 -1.41
CA ASN A 251 24.18 -21.71 -0.25
C ASN A 251 23.20 -22.36 0.75
N GLU A 252 23.64 -23.48 1.34
CA GLU A 252 22.87 -24.13 2.41
C GLU A 252 22.93 -23.33 3.72
N PHE A 253 21.74 -23.04 4.26
CA PHE A 253 21.61 -22.38 5.55
C PHE A 253 22.02 -23.30 6.69
N LYS A 254 22.73 -22.74 7.68
CA LYS A 254 23.09 -23.41 8.92
C LYS A 254 22.40 -22.73 10.09
N GLN A 255 21.90 -23.53 11.03
CA GLN A 255 21.15 -23.01 12.18
C GLN A 255 21.97 -21.97 12.97
N GLY A 256 21.33 -20.85 13.33
CA GLY A 256 21.97 -19.76 14.07
C GLY A 256 22.81 -18.81 13.23
N HIS A 257 23.00 -19.08 11.92
CA HIS A 257 23.55 -18.09 11.01
C HIS A 257 22.53 -16.98 10.74
N MET A 258 23.02 -15.80 10.37
CA MET A 258 22.18 -14.67 10.02
C MET A 258 21.35 -14.96 8.77
N ALA A 259 20.04 -15.12 8.91
CA ALA A 259 19.14 -15.48 7.81
C ALA A 259 19.17 -14.48 6.64
N MET A 260 19.36 -13.20 6.94
CA MET A 260 19.42 -12.13 5.92
C MET A 260 20.54 -12.31 4.89
N SER A 261 21.64 -12.99 5.22
CA SER A 261 22.72 -13.26 4.25
C SER A 261 22.38 -14.38 3.28
N TYR A 262 21.28 -15.11 3.52
CA TYR A 262 20.82 -16.22 2.70
C TYR A 262 19.61 -15.85 1.82
N LEU A 263 19.21 -14.58 1.82
CA LEU A 263 18.11 -14.04 1.04
C LEU A 263 18.64 -13.25 -0.16
N LYS A 264 17.98 -13.44 -1.30
CA LYS A 264 18.21 -12.69 -2.53
C LYS A 264 17.33 -11.44 -2.52
N PHE A 265 17.77 -10.40 -1.83
CA PHE A 265 17.07 -9.11 -1.81
C PHE A 265 17.18 -8.40 -3.16
N SER A 266 16.07 -7.82 -3.61
CA SER A 266 16.05 -6.93 -4.77
C SER A 266 14.97 -5.86 -4.60
N LYS A 267 15.10 -4.75 -5.35
CA LYS A 267 14.12 -3.66 -5.32
C LYS A 267 12.77 -4.14 -5.87
N GLU A 268 12.81 -5.02 -6.86
CA GLU A 268 11.66 -5.62 -7.52
C GLU A 268 10.89 -6.53 -6.57
N LEU A 269 11.58 -7.33 -5.75
CA LEU A 269 10.95 -8.20 -4.76
C LEU A 269 10.10 -7.41 -3.76
N VAL A 270 10.59 -6.26 -3.29
CA VAL A 270 9.85 -5.40 -2.35
C VAL A 270 8.56 -4.89 -2.99
N ILE A 271 8.65 -4.41 -4.23
CA ILE A 271 7.49 -3.87 -4.97
C ILE A 271 6.48 -4.98 -5.27
N GLU A 272 6.95 -6.14 -5.76
CA GLU A 272 6.13 -7.33 -6.04
C GLU A 272 5.32 -7.75 -4.81
N LEU A 273 5.97 -7.80 -3.64
CA LEU A 273 5.31 -8.18 -2.39
C LEU A 273 4.27 -7.15 -1.95
N LEU A 274 4.57 -5.86 -2.04
CA LEU A 274 3.64 -4.80 -1.64
C LEU A 274 2.42 -4.76 -2.56
N ASP A 275 2.61 -4.83 -3.88
CA ASP A 275 1.52 -4.86 -4.86
C ASP A 275 0.66 -6.10 -4.67
N GLY A 276 1.28 -7.27 -4.53
CA GLY A 276 0.57 -8.52 -4.27
C GLY A 276 -0.18 -8.52 -2.94
N CYS A 277 0.37 -7.89 -1.89
CA CYS A 277 -0.34 -7.72 -0.62
C CYS A 277 -1.57 -6.79 -0.79
N ALA A 278 -1.47 -5.72 -1.58
CA ALA A 278 -2.60 -4.84 -1.84
C ALA A 278 -3.76 -5.58 -2.50
N GLU A 279 -3.47 -6.39 -3.54
CA GLU A 279 -4.47 -7.22 -4.20
C GLU A 279 -5.07 -8.27 -3.25
N PHE A 280 -4.25 -8.93 -2.42
CA PHE A 280 -4.74 -9.86 -1.40
C PHE A 280 -5.75 -9.22 -0.45
N PHE A 281 -5.49 -8.00 0.03
CA PHE A 281 -6.43 -7.32 0.92
C PHE A 281 -7.70 -6.84 0.21
N LYS A 282 -7.66 -6.58 -1.10
CA LYS A 282 -8.88 -6.32 -1.88
C LYS A 282 -9.75 -7.56 -1.96
N GLU A 283 -9.18 -8.72 -2.30
CA GLU A 283 -9.88 -10.02 -2.32
C GLU A 283 -10.45 -10.37 -0.94
N TYR A 284 -9.65 -10.15 0.10
CA TYR A 284 -10.07 -10.36 1.48
C TYR A 284 -11.27 -9.49 1.85
N CYS A 285 -11.25 -8.20 1.51
CA CYS A 285 -12.35 -7.30 1.85
C CYS A 285 -13.63 -7.59 1.03
N ASP A 286 -13.50 -8.02 -0.22
CA ASP A 286 -14.65 -8.46 -1.02
C ASP A 286 -15.30 -9.70 -0.40
N CYS A 287 -14.49 -10.70 -0.01
CA CYS A 287 -15.00 -11.93 0.60
C CYS A 287 -15.58 -11.72 2.01
N VAL A 288 -14.87 -10.99 2.88
CA VAL A 288 -15.18 -10.89 4.31
C VAL A 288 -16.19 -9.78 4.62
N TYR A 289 -16.05 -8.64 3.96
CA TYR A 289 -16.87 -7.45 4.22
C TYR A 289 -17.88 -7.17 3.09
N GLY A 290 -17.83 -7.91 1.98
CA GLY A 290 -18.67 -7.65 0.79
C GLY A 290 -18.28 -6.34 0.08
N GLU A 291 -17.04 -5.86 0.30
CA GLU A 291 -16.56 -4.58 -0.19
C GLU A 291 -15.75 -4.75 -1.46
N LYS A 292 -16.39 -4.51 -2.61
CA LYS A 292 -15.71 -4.48 -3.91
C LYS A 292 -14.86 -3.23 -4.05
N TYR A 293 -13.57 -3.41 -4.30
CA TYR A 293 -12.60 -2.32 -4.40
C TYR A 293 -13.01 -1.25 -5.43
N ASP A 294 -13.45 -1.66 -6.62
CA ASP A 294 -13.85 -0.73 -7.69
C ASP A 294 -15.09 0.10 -7.31
N GLU A 295 -16.04 -0.50 -6.59
CA GLU A 295 -17.19 0.23 -6.06
C GLU A 295 -16.77 1.17 -4.93
N ALA A 296 -15.84 0.74 -4.07
CA ALA A 296 -15.34 1.52 -2.94
C ALA A 296 -14.63 2.83 -3.35
N GLN A 297 -14.17 2.95 -4.60
CA GLN A 297 -13.53 4.18 -5.10
C GLN A 297 -14.50 5.35 -5.33
N TRP A 298 -15.81 5.11 -5.39
CA TRP A 298 -16.79 6.15 -5.71
C TRP A 298 -18.14 6.00 -5.02
N ASN A 299 -18.49 4.82 -4.50
CA ASN A 299 -19.78 4.54 -3.87
C ASN A 299 -19.84 5.06 -2.42
N TYR A 300 -19.57 6.34 -2.21
CA TYR A 300 -19.70 7.01 -0.92
C TYR A 300 -20.24 8.43 -1.08
N VAL A 301 -20.87 8.97 -0.04
CA VAL A 301 -21.57 10.26 -0.07
C VAL A 301 -20.66 11.41 -0.53
N LYS A 302 -19.48 11.55 0.08
CA LYS A 302 -18.55 12.65 -0.23
C LYS A 302 -18.09 12.68 -1.69
N TYR A 303 -18.06 11.53 -2.38
CA TYR A 303 -17.72 11.45 -3.81
C TYR A 303 -18.69 12.28 -4.67
N PHE A 304 -19.97 12.26 -4.32
CA PHE A 304 -21.02 12.95 -5.07
C PHE A 304 -21.24 14.38 -4.59
N GLU A 305 -21.02 14.64 -3.30
CA GLU A 305 -21.13 15.98 -2.73
C GLU A 305 -20.07 16.91 -3.28
N LYS A 306 -18.80 16.48 -3.30
CA LYS A 306 -17.66 17.31 -3.70
C LYS A 306 -17.85 18.02 -5.04
N PRO A 307 -18.09 17.35 -6.18
CA PRO A 307 -18.22 18.02 -7.47
C PRO A 307 -19.43 18.96 -7.54
N VAL A 308 -20.50 18.72 -6.77
CA VAL A 308 -21.65 19.62 -6.71
C VAL A 308 -21.30 20.89 -5.94
N TYR A 309 -20.62 20.74 -4.80
CA TYR A 309 -20.18 21.89 -4.02
C TYR A 309 -19.10 22.70 -4.75
N ASP A 310 -18.16 22.05 -5.44
CA ASP A 310 -17.14 22.73 -6.24
C ASP A 310 -17.82 23.59 -7.35
N GLU A 311 -18.85 23.07 -8.01
CA GLU A 311 -19.61 23.83 -9.04
C GLU A 311 -20.40 25.01 -8.45
N ILE A 312 -21.01 24.83 -7.27
CA ILE A 312 -21.71 25.92 -6.57
C ILE A 312 -20.71 26.98 -6.13
N GLU A 313 -19.57 26.58 -5.56
CA GLU A 313 -18.51 27.49 -5.13
C GLU A 313 -17.91 28.28 -6.29
N MET A 314 -17.70 27.68 -7.46
CA MET A 314 -17.26 28.40 -8.65
C MET A 314 -18.24 29.50 -9.09
N ILE A 315 -19.54 29.35 -8.79
CA ILE A 315 -20.57 30.33 -9.15
C ILE A 315 -20.69 31.40 -8.07
N GLU A 316 -20.69 31.00 -6.80
CA GLU A 316 -20.89 31.89 -5.65
C GLU A 316 -19.61 32.66 -5.28
N ASN A 317 -18.44 32.04 -5.47
CA ASN A 317 -17.12 32.61 -5.19
C ASN A 317 -16.14 32.30 -6.34
N PRO A 318 -16.32 32.90 -7.53
CA PRO A 318 -15.49 32.62 -8.71
C PRO A 318 -14.02 33.01 -8.54
N LEU A 319 -13.71 33.87 -7.57
CA LEU A 319 -12.36 34.34 -7.27
C LEU A 319 -11.67 33.50 -6.17
N GLY A 320 -12.38 32.56 -5.54
CA GLY A 320 -11.86 31.74 -4.46
C GLY A 320 -11.37 32.55 -3.25
N LEU A 321 -11.95 33.74 -3.06
CA LEU A 321 -11.55 34.64 -1.98
C LEU A 321 -11.88 33.99 -0.65
N THR A 322 -10.90 33.95 0.25
CA THR A 322 -11.13 33.49 1.62
C THR A 322 -11.68 34.64 2.45
N VAL A 323 -12.31 34.31 3.58
CA VAL A 323 -12.78 35.33 4.55
C VAL A 323 -11.65 36.28 4.98
N PHE A 324 -10.39 35.86 4.90
CA PHE A 324 -9.23 36.69 5.21
C PHE A 324 -8.83 37.66 4.08
N ASP A 325 -9.22 37.38 2.84
CA ASP A 325 -9.03 38.30 1.71
C ASP A 325 -10.11 39.40 1.68
N GLU A 326 -11.19 39.22 2.46
CA GLU A 326 -12.29 40.19 2.64
C GLU A 326 -12.14 41.04 3.92
N MET A 327 -11.09 40.81 4.72
CA MET A 327 -10.80 41.60 5.91
C MET A 327 -9.80 42.70 5.57
N ASP A 328 -10.28 43.95 5.50
CA ASP A 328 -9.48 45.18 5.41
C ASP A 328 -8.56 45.39 6.63
#